data_AF-A0AAE1PPF9-F1
#
_entry.id   AF-A0AAE1PPF9-F1
#
_cell.length_a   1.000
_cell.length_b   1.000
_cell.length_c   1.000
_cell.angle_alpha   90.00
_cell.angle_beta   90.00
_cell.angle_gamma   90.00
#
_symmetry.space_group_name_H-M   'P 1'
#
loop_
_entity.id
_entity.type
_entity.pdbx_description
1 polymer ?
#
loop_
_entity_poly.entity_id
_entity_poly.type
_entity_poly.pdbx_seq_one_letter_code
_entity_poly.pdbx_strand_id
1 'polypeptide(L)'
;MFNLLRTVTKTTGTRLFSTSHTMQAPTVAVVLSGSGVYDGSEIHEASAALVSLTRAGAEAVCYAPDTPQLHVINHIKGAPAEGESRNVMVESARITRGPVKPLTELSSASADAVFLPGGFGAAKNLSDFAVKGGDMSVNSEVERVIKDFHGAGKPIGLCCIAPIVAAKVLGSSGVTLTLGKADDGSGKWPYAGSIDVAKGFGANAVEKSVDEIAVDEVNRVVTTPAFMYEGKFHEIHDGVAKAIAALLSLINS
;
A
#
# COMPACT_ATOMS: atom_id res chain seq x y z
N MET A 1 -30.14 12.56 12.99
CA MET A 1 -29.81 12.51 14.43
C MET A 1 -28.43 11.88 14.52
N PHE A 2 -27.32 12.60 14.41
CA PHE A 2 -26.87 13.75 15.20
C PHE A 2 -26.24 14.84 14.31
N ASN A 3 -26.74 16.08 14.43
CA ASN A 3 -26.01 17.28 14.03
C ASN A 3 -25.36 17.84 15.30
N LEU A 4 -24.03 17.96 15.33
CA LEU A 4 -23.33 18.69 16.38
C LEU A 4 -22.49 19.81 15.74
N LEU A 5 -23.15 20.94 15.49
CA LEU A 5 -22.50 22.19 15.10
C LEU A 5 -21.74 22.74 16.32
N ARG A 6 -20.46 23.08 16.14
CA ARG A 6 -19.70 23.94 17.07
C ARG A 6 -19.43 25.28 16.39
N THR A 7 -19.90 26.34 17.03
CA THR A 7 -19.60 27.74 16.73
C THR A 7 -18.17 28.06 17.19
N VAL A 8 -17.40 28.77 16.36
CA VAL A 8 -16.06 29.28 16.72
C VAL A 8 -16.08 30.81 16.65
N THR A 9 -15.72 31.44 17.76
CA THR A 9 -15.52 32.89 17.92
C THR A 9 -14.20 33.32 17.30
N LYS A 10 -14.21 34.43 16.53
CA LYS A 10 -13.01 35.07 15.97
C LYS A 10 -12.28 35.88 17.04
N THR A 11 -10.96 35.69 17.13
CA THR A 11 -10.04 36.61 17.82
C THR A 11 -9.07 37.19 16.78
N THR A 12 -8.98 38.51 16.75
CA THR A 12 -8.09 39.29 15.87
C THR A 12 -6.67 39.31 16.44
N GLY A 13 -5.70 38.84 15.67
CA GLY A 13 -4.28 38.83 16.02
C GLY A 13 -3.41 39.31 14.86
N THR A 14 -2.45 40.17 15.19
CA THR A 14 -1.55 40.96 14.36
C THR A 14 -0.71 40.14 13.37
N ARG A 15 -0.57 40.61 12.13
CA ARG A 15 0.27 39.97 11.09
C ARG A 15 1.75 40.21 11.36
N LEU A 16 2.46 39.16 11.76
CA LEU A 16 3.90 39.05 11.62
C LEU A 16 4.19 38.34 10.29
N PHE A 17 4.96 38.99 9.41
CA PHE A 17 5.44 38.37 8.18
C PHE A 17 6.58 37.41 8.55
N SER A 18 6.23 36.13 8.72
CA SER A 18 7.19 35.02 8.75
C SER A 18 7.52 34.63 7.31
N THR A 19 8.79 34.65 6.93
CA THR A 19 9.30 34.04 5.70
C THR A 19 9.55 32.53 5.87
N SER A 20 8.78 31.85 6.73
CA SER A 20 8.69 30.40 6.67
C SER A 20 8.01 30.04 5.35
N HIS A 21 8.77 29.49 4.40
CA HIS A 21 8.18 28.55 3.47
C HIS A 21 7.54 27.48 4.35
N THR A 22 6.23 27.57 4.58
CA THR A 22 5.48 26.44 5.11
C THR A 22 5.64 25.37 4.05
N MET A 23 6.58 24.44 4.25
CA MET A 23 6.58 23.23 3.43
C MET A 23 5.21 22.63 3.61
N GLN A 24 4.44 22.62 2.53
CA GLN A 24 3.14 22.00 2.52
C GLN A 24 3.35 20.54 2.94
N ALA A 25 2.51 20.05 3.85
CA ALA A 25 2.58 18.66 4.28
C ALA A 25 2.54 17.75 3.03
N PRO A 26 3.44 16.77 2.91
CA PRO A 26 3.45 15.89 1.75
C PRO A 26 2.14 15.10 1.70
N THR A 27 1.56 14.96 0.51
CA THR A 27 0.37 14.15 0.30
C THR A 27 0.78 12.76 -0.17
N VAL A 28 0.39 11.72 0.55
CA VAL A 28 0.62 10.33 0.18
C VAL A 28 -0.70 9.65 -0.17
N ALA A 29 -0.80 9.18 -1.41
CA ALA A 29 -1.92 8.37 -1.84
C ALA A 29 -1.80 6.95 -1.28
N VAL A 30 -2.85 6.41 -0.66
CA VAL A 30 -2.89 5.03 -0.16
C VAL A 30 -3.88 4.23 -0.98
N VAL A 31 -3.42 3.23 -1.73
CA VAL A 31 -4.27 2.43 -2.62
C VAL A 31 -4.70 1.14 -1.92
N LEU A 32 -5.99 1.07 -1.57
CA LEU A 32 -6.61 -0.05 -0.88
C LEU A 32 -7.26 -1.02 -1.85
N SER A 33 -7.51 -2.25 -1.38
CA SER A 33 -8.01 -3.36 -2.19
C SER A 33 -9.22 -4.08 -1.61
N GLY A 34 -9.90 -3.48 -0.63
CA GLY A 34 -10.97 -4.07 0.18
C GLY A 34 -10.63 -3.99 1.67
N SER A 35 -11.34 -4.74 2.52
CA SER A 35 -11.14 -4.68 3.99
C SER A 35 -11.14 -6.07 4.64
N GLY A 36 -9.99 -6.74 4.61
CA GLY A 36 -9.79 -8.07 5.17
C GLY A 36 -8.65 -8.80 4.48
N VAL A 37 -7.78 -9.48 5.23
CA VAL A 37 -6.54 -10.07 4.67
C VAL A 37 -6.80 -11.06 3.53
N TYR A 38 -7.89 -11.82 3.53
CA TYR A 38 -8.10 -12.89 2.54
C TYR A 38 -8.78 -12.43 1.24
N ASP A 39 -9.42 -11.26 1.24
CA ASP A 39 -10.20 -10.75 0.10
C ASP A 39 -10.06 -9.25 -0.17
N GLY A 40 -9.25 -8.55 0.61
CA GLY A 40 -8.99 -7.12 0.51
C GLY A 40 -7.62 -6.73 1.06
N SER A 41 -7.51 -5.47 1.51
CA SER A 41 -6.29 -5.00 2.17
C SER A 41 -6.15 -5.61 3.56
N GLU A 42 -4.92 -5.93 3.93
CA GLU A 42 -4.58 -6.33 5.29
C GLU A 42 -4.79 -5.12 6.23
N ILE A 43 -5.64 -5.30 7.23
CA ILE A 43 -6.19 -4.19 8.03
C ILE A 43 -5.11 -3.61 8.95
N HIS A 44 -4.21 -4.43 9.48
CA HIS A 44 -3.17 -3.98 10.39
C HIS A 44 -2.04 -3.24 9.66
N GLU A 45 -1.66 -3.67 8.45
CA GLU A 45 -0.72 -3.01 7.55
C GLU A 45 -1.27 -1.66 7.09
N ALA A 46 -2.53 -1.63 6.62
CA ALA A 46 -3.19 -0.39 6.23
C ALA A 46 -3.29 0.58 7.42
N SER A 47 -3.66 0.09 8.61
CA SER A 47 -3.69 0.89 9.83
C SER A 47 -2.30 1.42 10.20
N ALA A 48 -1.26 0.58 10.17
CA ALA A 48 0.11 0.97 10.48
C ALA A 48 0.63 2.05 9.51
N ALA A 49 0.33 1.92 8.22
CA ALA A 49 0.69 2.91 7.21
C ALA A 49 0.01 4.26 7.48
N LEU A 50 -1.32 4.27 7.67
CA LEU A 50 -2.08 5.49 7.95
C LEU A 50 -1.63 6.19 9.24
N VAL A 51 -1.40 5.42 10.31
CA VAL A 51 -0.89 5.94 11.58
C VAL A 51 0.51 6.53 11.40
N SER A 52 1.39 5.85 10.66
CA SER A 52 2.77 6.32 10.46
C SER A 52 2.83 7.59 9.60
N LEU A 53 2.04 7.65 8.52
CA LEU A 53 1.93 8.83 7.66
C LEU A 53 1.44 10.05 8.46
N THR A 54 0.32 9.89 9.15
CA THR A 54 -0.29 11.00 9.91
C THR A 54 0.57 11.42 11.10
N ARG A 55 1.28 10.48 11.76
CA ARG A 55 2.26 10.79 12.81
C ARG A 55 3.44 11.59 12.29
N ALA A 56 3.86 11.37 11.05
CA ALA A 56 4.91 12.13 10.39
C ALA A 56 4.42 13.49 9.83
N GLY A 57 3.14 13.82 10.00
CA GLY A 57 2.55 15.07 9.51
C GLY A 57 2.19 15.06 8.03
N ALA A 58 2.26 13.92 7.34
CA ALA A 58 1.81 13.76 5.97
C ALA A 58 0.28 13.67 5.88
N GLU A 59 -0.30 14.15 4.78
CA GLU A 59 -1.70 13.93 4.46
C GLU A 59 -1.86 12.57 3.77
N ALA A 60 -2.64 11.66 4.34
CA ALA A 60 -2.95 10.37 3.72
C ALA A 60 -4.30 10.43 3.00
N VAL A 61 -4.30 10.27 1.68
CA VAL A 61 -5.53 10.27 0.85
C VAL A 61 -5.74 8.86 0.30
N CYS A 62 -6.84 8.22 0.67
CA CYS A 62 -7.09 6.84 0.30
C CYS A 62 -7.85 6.72 -1.02
N TYR A 63 -7.45 5.74 -1.83
CA TYR A 63 -8.03 5.40 -3.12
C TYR A 63 -8.31 3.90 -3.20
N ALA A 64 -9.28 3.48 -4.01
CA ALA A 64 -9.51 2.07 -4.31
C ALA A 64 -10.21 1.92 -5.68
N PRO A 65 -9.97 0.82 -6.42
CA PRO A 65 -10.75 0.52 -7.62
C PRO A 65 -12.23 0.33 -7.29
N ASP A 66 -13.12 0.97 -8.06
CA ASP A 66 -14.58 0.78 -7.92
C ASP A 66 -15.03 -0.43 -8.75
N THR A 67 -14.73 -1.63 -8.23
CA THR A 67 -14.95 -2.90 -8.92
C THR A 67 -15.40 -3.99 -7.93
N PRO A 68 -16.09 -5.06 -8.37
CA PRO A 68 -16.34 -6.22 -7.52
C PRO A 68 -15.04 -6.86 -7.01
N GLN A 69 -15.05 -7.34 -5.76
CA GLN A 69 -14.00 -8.24 -5.27
C GLN A 69 -14.05 -9.56 -6.05
N LEU A 70 -12.88 -10.18 -6.28
CA LEU A 70 -12.81 -11.48 -6.94
C LEU A 70 -13.56 -12.56 -6.12
N HIS A 71 -13.36 -12.55 -4.80
CA HIS A 71 -14.06 -13.41 -3.85
C HIS A 71 -14.46 -12.62 -2.61
N VAL A 72 -15.50 -13.10 -1.92
CA VAL A 72 -15.80 -12.71 -0.53
C VAL A 72 -15.43 -13.90 0.35
N ILE A 73 -14.58 -13.69 1.36
CA ILE A 73 -14.06 -14.77 2.20
C ILE A 73 -14.62 -14.65 3.61
N ASN A 74 -15.22 -15.74 4.09
CA ASN A 74 -15.48 -15.89 5.51
C ASN A 74 -14.14 -16.12 6.22
N HIS A 75 -13.64 -15.09 6.90
CA HIS A 75 -12.31 -15.12 7.53
C HIS A 75 -12.21 -16.11 8.71
N ILE A 76 -13.33 -16.53 9.31
CA ILE A 76 -13.35 -17.56 10.36
C ILE A 76 -13.13 -18.95 9.73
N LYS A 77 -13.74 -19.19 8.56
CA LYS A 77 -13.65 -20.48 7.86
C LYS A 77 -12.45 -20.57 6.91
N GLY A 78 -11.86 -19.43 6.54
CA GLY A 78 -10.81 -19.36 5.50
C GLY A 78 -11.31 -19.76 4.11
N ALA A 79 -12.62 -19.66 3.85
CA ALA A 79 -13.26 -20.17 2.64
C ALA A 79 -14.24 -19.14 2.02
N PRO A 80 -14.54 -19.24 0.71
CA PRO A 80 -15.54 -18.40 0.07
C PRO A 80 -16.89 -18.40 0.80
N ALA A 81 -17.49 -17.22 0.91
CA ALA A 81 -18.86 -17.05 1.34
C ALA A 81 -19.78 -17.17 0.13
N GLU A 82 -20.28 -18.38 -0.11
CA GLU A 82 -21.09 -18.71 -1.29
C GLU A 82 -22.30 -17.77 -1.45
N GLY A 83 -22.45 -17.22 -2.66
CA GLY A 83 -23.55 -16.30 -3.02
C GLY A 83 -23.37 -14.85 -2.54
N GLU A 84 -22.27 -14.51 -1.85
CA GLU A 84 -21.97 -13.12 -1.48
C GLU A 84 -21.14 -12.42 -2.57
N SER A 85 -21.40 -11.12 -2.75
CA SER A 85 -20.57 -10.22 -3.57
C SER A 85 -20.41 -8.88 -2.84
N ARG A 86 -19.22 -8.29 -2.98
CA ARG A 86 -18.85 -7.01 -2.37
C ARG A 86 -18.03 -6.19 -3.35
N ASN A 87 -18.01 -4.88 -3.15
CA ASN A 87 -17.24 -3.95 -3.96
C ASN A 87 -15.97 -3.49 -3.22
N VAL A 88 -14.85 -3.48 -3.93
CA VAL A 88 -13.51 -3.16 -3.41
C VAL A 88 -13.47 -1.77 -2.76
N MET A 89 -13.99 -0.73 -3.43
CA MET A 89 -14.00 0.63 -2.91
C MET A 89 -14.94 0.78 -1.70
N VAL A 90 -16.15 0.21 -1.79
CA VAL A 90 -17.14 0.25 -0.70
C VAL A 90 -16.58 -0.40 0.56
N GLU A 91 -15.95 -1.56 0.44
CA GLU A 91 -15.36 -2.24 1.60
C GLU A 91 -14.12 -1.52 2.11
N SER A 92 -13.31 -0.92 1.24
CA SER A 92 -12.16 -0.09 1.63
C SER A 92 -12.56 1.13 2.48
N ALA A 93 -13.75 1.70 2.25
CA ALA A 93 -14.28 2.81 3.06
C ALA A 93 -14.43 2.47 4.55
N ARG A 94 -14.48 1.17 4.91
CA ARG A 94 -14.47 0.72 6.31
C ARG A 94 -13.16 1.07 7.02
N ILE A 95 -12.02 0.87 6.34
CA ILE A 95 -10.69 1.20 6.87
C ILE A 95 -10.57 2.71 7.07
N THR A 96 -11.05 3.49 6.10
CA THR A 96 -10.86 4.95 6.07
C THR A 96 -11.91 5.73 6.85
N ARG A 97 -12.91 5.03 7.41
CA ARG A 97 -14.06 5.62 8.12
C ARG A 97 -14.90 6.53 7.21
N GLY A 98 -15.01 6.18 5.93
CA GLY A 98 -15.83 6.86 4.93
C GLY A 98 -15.04 7.37 3.72
N PRO A 99 -14.08 8.30 3.89
CA PRO A 99 -13.38 8.92 2.77
C PRO A 99 -12.48 7.93 2.00
N VAL A 100 -12.89 7.55 0.81
CA VAL A 100 -12.06 6.84 -0.19
C VAL A 100 -12.46 7.35 -1.56
N LYS A 101 -11.47 7.63 -2.41
CA LYS A 101 -11.70 8.11 -3.77
C LYS A 101 -11.59 6.98 -4.80
N PRO A 102 -12.27 7.07 -5.95
CA PRO A 102 -12.06 6.15 -7.06
C PRO A 102 -10.60 6.20 -7.52
N LEU A 103 -9.99 5.03 -7.77
CA LEU A 103 -8.60 4.97 -8.23
C LEU A 103 -8.38 5.65 -9.59
N THR A 104 -9.44 5.79 -10.40
CA THR A 104 -9.43 6.56 -11.66
C THR A 104 -9.05 8.04 -11.47
N GLU A 105 -9.28 8.62 -10.29
CA GLU A 105 -8.93 10.02 -9.98
C GLU A 105 -7.48 10.21 -9.50
N LEU A 106 -6.77 9.12 -9.19
CA LEU A 106 -5.39 9.21 -8.72
C LEU A 106 -4.43 9.46 -9.89
N SER A 107 -3.57 10.47 -9.75
CA SER A 107 -2.44 10.71 -10.64
C SER A 107 -1.24 11.22 -9.85
N SER A 108 -0.07 11.18 -10.46
CA SER A 108 1.15 11.78 -9.91
C SER A 108 1.00 13.29 -9.67
N ALA A 109 0.05 13.99 -10.30
CA ALA A 109 -0.20 15.40 -10.04
C ALA A 109 -0.93 15.67 -8.71
N SER A 110 -1.62 14.68 -8.14
CA SER A 110 -2.48 14.87 -6.95
C SER A 110 -1.88 14.33 -5.64
N ALA A 111 -0.74 13.64 -5.69
CA ALA A 111 0.00 13.20 -4.51
C ALA A 111 1.51 13.14 -4.77
N ASP A 112 2.30 13.24 -3.72
CA ASP A 112 3.77 13.26 -3.74
C ASP A 112 4.40 11.88 -3.69
N ALA A 113 3.68 10.90 -3.16
CA ALA A 113 4.03 9.48 -3.20
C ALA A 113 2.77 8.61 -3.21
N VAL A 114 2.94 7.32 -3.52
CA VAL A 114 1.87 6.32 -3.42
C VAL A 114 2.32 5.15 -2.55
N PHE A 115 1.41 4.63 -1.71
CA PHE A 115 1.64 3.47 -0.85
C PHE A 115 0.57 2.40 -1.07
N LEU A 116 0.98 1.14 -1.26
CA LEU A 116 0.10 -0.02 -1.40
C LEU A 116 0.31 -0.98 -0.21
N PRO A 117 -0.61 -1.05 0.77
CA PRO A 117 -0.61 -2.14 1.75
C PRO A 117 -0.87 -3.48 1.06
N GLY A 118 -0.48 -4.57 1.71
CA GLY A 118 -0.74 -5.92 1.21
C GLY A 118 -2.12 -6.44 1.56
N GLY A 119 -2.16 -7.74 1.88
CA GLY A 119 -3.37 -8.55 1.89
C GLY A 119 -3.63 -9.19 0.52
N PHE A 120 -4.38 -10.29 0.51
CA PHE A 120 -4.69 -11.02 -0.71
C PHE A 120 -5.52 -10.20 -1.70
N GLY A 121 -6.17 -9.11 -1.29
CA GLY A 121 -6.77 -8.16 -2.22
C GLY A 121 -5.76 -7.55 -3.19
N ALA A 122 -4.49 -7.37 -2.80
CA ALA A 122 -3.44 -6.96 -3.73
C ALA A 122 -3.18 -8.02 -4.82
N ALA A 123 -3.30 -9.30 -4.45
CA ALA A 123 -3.11 -10.45 -5.33
C ALA A 123 -4.40 -10.92 -6.05
N LYS A 124 -5.57 -10.40 -5.68
CA LYS A 124 -6.89 -10.81 -6.22
C LYS A 124 -7.68 -9.69 -6.90
N ASN A 125 -7.52 -8.46 -6.44
CA ASN A 125 -8.31 -7.30 -6.88
C ASN A 125 -7.44 -6.24 -7.57
N LEU A 126 -6.23 -5.97 -7.04
CA LEU A 126 -5.26 -5.10 -7.70
C LEU A 126 -4.49 -5.82 -8.81
N SER A 127 -4.52 -7.15 -8.80
CA SER A 127 -3.99 -8.06 -9.80
C SER A 127 -4.69 -9.41 -9.68
N ASP A 128 -4.39 -10.37 -10.54
CA ASP A 128 -4.88 -11.75 -10.44
C ASP A 128 -3.78 -12.77 -10.05
N PHE A 129 -2.72 -12.30 -9.39
CA PHE A 129 -1.59 -13.12 -8.95
C PHE A 129 -1.98 -14.36 -8.15
N ALA A 130 -2.94 -14.24 -7.23
CA ALA A 130 -3.37 -15.36 -6.38
C ALA A 130 -3.97 -16.52 -7.16
N VAL A 131 -4.44 -16.29 -8.40
CA VAL A 131 -5.05 -17.32 -9.25
C VAL A 131 -4.22 -17.65 -10.49
N LYS A 132 -3.34 -16.75 -10.96
CA LYS A 132 -2.52 -16.95 -12.16
C LYS A 132 -1.00 -17.04 -11.92
N GLY A 133 -0.52 -16.75 -10.72
CA GLY A 133 0.92 -16.80 -10.40
C GLY A 133 1.77 -15.98 -11.39
N GLY A 134 2.76 -16.61 -12.01
CA GLY A 134 3.63 -15.96 -13.01
C GLY A 134 2.88 -15.41 -14.24
N ASP A 135 1.72 -15.96 -14.58
CA ASP A 135 0.92 -15.52 -15.73
C ASP A 135 -0.06 -14.38 -15.38
N MET A 136 0.15 -13.74 -14.22
CA MET A 136 -0.71 -12.66 -13.75
C MET A 136 -0.79 -11.46 -14.69
N SER A 137 -1.93 -10.79 -14.61
CA SER A 137 -2.18 -9.43 -15.06
C SER A 137 -2.41 -8.52 -13.85
N VAL A 138 -2.05 -7.25 -14.00
CA VAL A 138 -2.35 -6.19 -13.03
C VAL A 138 -3.64 -5.48 -13.47
N ASN A 139 -4.45 -5.04 -12.50
CA ASN A 139 -5.59 -4.18 -12.78
C ASN A 139 -5.10 -2.92 -13.54
N SER A 140 -5.78 -2.56 -14.64
CA SER A 140 -5.30 -1.49 -15.54
C SER A 140 -5.18 -0.12 -14.86
N GLU A 141 -6.03 0.18 -13.87
CA GLU A 141 -5.94 1.43 -13.09
C GLU A 141 -4.72 1.42 -12.17
N VAL A 142 -4.40 0.27 -11.58
CA VAL A 142 -3.22 0.09 -10.72
C VAL A 142 -1.95 0.17 -11.55
N GLU A 143 -1.90 -0.51 -12.69
CA GLU A 143 -0.77 -0.44 -13.62
C GLU A 143 -0.53 1.00 -14.10
N ARG A 144 -1.61 1.72 -14.45
CA ARG A 144 -1.55 3.14 -14.81
C ARG A 144 -0.94 3.98 -13.68
N VAL A 145 -1.42 3.82 -12.44
CA VAL A 145 -0.92 4.58 -11.28
C VAL A 145 0.56 4.30 -11.03
N ILE A 146 0.98 3.03 -11.04
CA ILE A 146 2.39 2.68 -10.82
C ILE A 146 3.29 3.29 -11.90
N LYS A 147 2.89 3.20 -13.18
CA LYS A 147 3.65 3.81 -14.29
C LYS A 147 3.67 5.34 -14.23
N ASP A 148 2.57 5.97 -13.84
CA ASP A 148 2.46 7.42 -13.71
C ASP A 148 3.39 7.95 -12.59
N PHE A 149 3.34 7.35 -11.40
CA PHE A 149 4.22 7.73 -10.29
C PHE A 149 5.69 7.46 -10.61
N HIS A 150 6.02 6.29 -11.18
CA HIS A 150 7.39 5.96 -11.58
C HIS A 150 7.92 6.92 -12.66
N GLY A 151 7.13 7.19 -13.70
CA GLY A 151 7.50 8.12 -14.79
C GLY A 151 7.63 9.57 -14.33
N ALA A 152 6.91 9.98 -13.30
CA ALA A 152 7.03 11.29 -12.65
C ALA A 152 8.17 11.35 -11.61
N GLY A 153 8.91 10.25 -11.40
CA GLY A 153 9.95 10.18 -10.37
C GLY A 153 9.39 10.32 -8.95
N LYS A 154 8.14 9.94 -8.71
CA LYS A 154 7.51 10.01 -7.38
C LYS A 154 7.67 8.69 -6.63
N PRO A 155 7.96 8.72 -5.31
CA PRO A 155 8.21 7.50 -4.56
C PRO A 155 7.00 6.56 -4.52
N ILE A 156 7.28 5.27 -4.59
CA ILE A 156 6.29 4.19 -4.53
C ILE A 156 6.64 3.26 -3.37
N GLY A 157 5.75 3.13 -2.39
CA GLY A 157 5.90 2.22 -1.26
C GLY A 157 4.95 1.04 -1.36
N LEU A 158 5.41 -0.18 -1.09
CA LEU A 158 4.55 -1.36 -1.04
C LEU A 158 4.93 -2.27 0.12
N CYS A 159 3.99 -2.99 0.72
CA CYS A 159 4.33 -4.01 1.73
C CYS A 159 3.64 -5.35 1.50
N CYS A 160 4.18 -6.39 2.16
CA CYS A 160 3.64 -7.74 2.10
C CYS A 160 3.66 -8.30 0.69
N ILE A 161 2.53 -8.73 0.14
CA ILE A 161 2.46 -9.28 -1.22
C ILE A 161 2.37 -8.19 -2.30
N ALA A 162 2.01 -6.95 -1.96
CA ALA A 162 1.85 -5.86 -2.93
C ALA A 162 3.10 -5.58 -3.80
N PRO A 163 4.36 -5.73 -3.34
CA PRO A 163 5.55 -5.64 -4.18
C PRO A 163 5.52 -6.51 -5.45
N ILE A 164 4.74 -7.61 -5.50
CA ILE A 164 4.62 -8.42 -6.72
C ILE A 164 4.00 -7.63 -7.89
N VAL A 165 3.13 -6.67 -7.58
CA VAL A 165 2.54 -5.75 -8.56
C VAL A 165 3.62 -4.85 -9.14
N ALA A 166 4.47 -4.26 -8.30
CA ALA A 166 5.59 -3.45 -8.76
C ALA A 166 6.61 -4.29 -9.55
N ALA A 167 6.88 -5.53 -9.13
CA ALA A 167 7.73 -6.45 -9.89
C ALA A 167 7.18 -6.69 -11.30
N LYS A 168 5.87 -6.93 -11.43
CA LYS A 168 5.23 -7.16 -12.73
C LYS A 168 5.28 -5.93 -13.64
N VAL A 169 5.08 -4.74 -13.09
CA VAL A 169 4.98 -3.49 -13.87
C VAL A 169 6.34 -2.88 -14.19
N LEU A 170 7.29 -2.93 -13.25
CA LEU A 170 8.58 -2.24 -13.30
C LEU A 170 9.78 -3.19 -13.39
N GLY A 171 9.54 -4.50 -13.45
CA GLY A 171 10.61 -5.51 -13.48
C GLY A 171 11.58 -5.32 -14.65
N SER A 172 11.10 -4.93 -15.83
CA SER A 172 11.97 -4.61 -16.98
C SER A 172 12.90 -3.42 -16.76
N SER A 173 12.60 -2.56 -15.78
CA SER A 173 13.44 -1.44 -15.36
C SER A 173 14.45 -1.83 -14.27
N GLY A 174 14.50 -3.11 -13.87
CA GLY A 174 15.45 -3.60 -12.87
C GLY A 174 15.14 -3.13 -11.45
N VAL A 175 13.86 -2.91 -11.12
CA VAL A 175 13.45 -2.46 -9.78
C VAL A 175 13.95 -3.40 -8.69
N THR A 176 14.55 -2.84 -7.64
CA THR A 176 14.95 -3.58 -6.43
C THR A 176 13.83 -3.54 -5.40
N LEU A 177 13.44 -4.70 -4.91
CA LEU A 177 12.35 -4.84 -3.94
C LEU A 177 12.52 -6.07 -3.07
N THR A 178 11.73 -6.17 -2.00
CA THR A 178 11.65 -7.36 -1.16
C THR A 178 10.20 -7.85 -1.02
N LEU A 179 10.07 -9.17 -0.94
CA LEU A 179 8.85 -9.90 -0.59
C LEU A 179 9.05 -10.74 0.69
N GLY A 180 10.17 -10.55 1.40
CA GLY A 180 10.56 -11.39 2.54
C GLY A 180 11.83 -12.18 2.29
N LYS A 181 11.89 -13.39 2.85
CA LYS A 181 13.01 -14.33 2.70
C LYS A 181 12.59 -15.61 1.98
N ALA A 182 13.60 -16.35 1.52
CA ALA A 182 13.39 -17.74 1.12
C ALA A 182 12.86 -18.57 2.30
N ASP A 183 12.21 -19.69 1.98
CA ASP A 183 11.80 -20.66 2.99
C ASP A 183 13.05 -21.31 3.59
N ASP A 184 13.23 -21.11 4.90
CA ASP A 184 14.34 -21.65 5.69
C ASP A 184 13.95 -22.94 6.43
N GLY A 185 12.75 -23.48 6.15
CA GLY A 185 12.20 -24.67 6.78
C GLY A 185 11.58 -24.42 8.15
N SER A 186 11.57 -23.17 8.65
CA SER A 186 10.97 -22.84 9.94
C SER A 186 9.45 -22.66 9.88
N GLY A 187 8.87 -22.62 8.67
CA GLY A 187 7.46 -22.32 8.43
C GLY A 187 7.10 -20.83 8.58
N LYS A 188 8.06 -19.96 8.89
CA LYS A 188 7.83 -18.53 9.13
C LYS A 188 7.58 -17.72 7.87
N TRP A 189 7.94 -18.23 6.70
CA TRP A 189 7.87 -17.55 5.40
C TRP A 189 6.96 -18.31 4.42
N PRO A 190 5.64 -18.41 4.69
CA PRO A 190 4.72 -19.26 3.93
C PRO A 190 4.54 -18.85 2.45
N TYR A 191 5.02 -17.66 2.06
CA TYR A 191 4.84 -17.10 0.72
C TYR A 191 6.16 -16.86 -0.03
N ALA A 192 7.25 -17.52 0.39
CA ALA A 192 8.59 -17.38 -0.17
C ALA A 192 8.65 -17.57 -1.70
N GLY A 193 7.80 -18.42 -2.27
CA GLY A 193 7.76 -18.65 -3.73
C GLY A 193 7.44 -17.40 -4.57
N SER A 194 6.86 -16.35 -3.97
CA SER A 194 6.64 -15.06 -4.65
C SER A 194 7.95 -14.37 -5.08
N ILE A 195 9.06 -14.63 -4.37
CA ILE A 195 10.38 -14.06 -4.68
C ILE A 195 10.85 -14.49 -6.07
N ASP A 196 10.71 -15.78 -6.39
CA ASP A 196 11.16 -16.30 -7.68
C ASP A 196 10.27 -15.82 -8.84
N VAL A 197 8.97 -15.64 -8.59
CA VAL A 197 8.08 -15.02 -9.58
C VAL A 197 8.48 -13.57 -9.84
N ALA A 198 8.80 -12.79 -8.80
CA ALA A 198 9.27 -11.42 -8.96
C ALA A 198 10.57 -11.34 -9.78
N LYS A 199 11.53 -12.24 -9.53
CA LYS A 199 12.74 -12.38 -10.36
C LYS A 199 12.40 -12.73 -11.81
N GLY A 200 11.42 -13.61 -12.02
CA GLY A 200 10.91 -13.95 -13.35
C GLY A 200 10.33 -12.77 -14.13
N PHE A 201 9.85 -11.72 -13.44
CA PHE A 201 9.43 -10.47 -14.07
C PHE A 201 10.58 -9.49 -14.35
N GLY A 202 11.81 -9.82 -13.96
CA GLY A 202 13.00 -8.98 -14.13
C GLY A 202 13.35 -8.11 -12.91
N ALA A 203 12.57 -8.19 -11.83
CA ALA A 203 12.88 -7.45 -10.61
C ALA A 203 14.10 -8.03 -9.88
N ASN A 204 14.89 -7.16 -9.26
CA ASN A 204 15.97 -7.50 -8.35
C ASN A 204 15.39 -7.78 -6.96
N ALA A 205 14.78 -8.96 -6.78
CA ALA A 205 14.17 -9.35 -5.51
C ALA A 205 15.25 -9.72 -4.47
N VAL A 206 15.38 -8.89 -3.42
CA VAL A 206 16.34 -9.06 -2.33
C VAL A 206 15.66 -9.57 -1.06
N GLU A 207 16.34 -10.47 -0.35
CA GLU A 207 15.80 -11.02 0.89
C GLU A 207 15.91 -10.03 2.04
N LYS A 208 14.81 -9.86 2.79
CA LYS A 208 14.73 -9.00 3.96
C LYS A 208 13.94 -9.65 5.10
N SER A 209 14.43 -9.51 6.32
CA SER A 209 13.71 -9.93 7.54
C SER A 209 12.52 -9.00 7.80
N VAL A 210 11.59 -9.41 8.67
CA VAL A 210 10.37 -8.66 8.99
C VAL A 210 10.63 -7.22 9.47
N ASP A 211 11.76 -6.98 10.13
CA ASP A 211 12.17 -5.69 10.68
C ASP A 211 13.06 -4.87 9.73
N GLU A 212 13.27 -5.35 8.50
CA GLU A 212 14.06 -4.68 7.48
C GLU A 212 13.18 -4.16 6.32
N ILE A 213 13.78 -3.28 5.52
CA ILE A 213 13.18 -2.73 4.30
C ILE A 213 14.18 -2.82 3.13
N ALA A 214 13.68 -2.84 1.91
CA ALA A 214 14.45 -2.57 0.70
C ALA A 214 14.09 -1.17 0.19
N VAL A 215 15.12 -0.40 -0.16
CA VAL A 215 14.99 0.94 -0.78
C VAL A 215 15.77 0.92 -2.08
N ASP A 216 15.06 1.11 -3.19
CA ASP A 216 15.64 1.36 -4.49
C ASP A 216 15.64 2.87 -4.73
N GLU A 217 16.78 3.52 -4.53
CA GLU A 217 16.96 4.96 -4.74
C GLU A 217 16.80 5.36 -6.21
N VAL A 218 17.12 4.46 -7.15
CA VAL A 218 17.10 4.73 -8.59
C VAL A 218 15.67 4.73 -9.11
N ASN A 219 14.89 3.70 -8.76
CA ASN A 219 13.47 3.60 -9.14
C ASN A 219 12.53 4.25 -8.12
N ARG A 220 13.07 4.75 -7.00
CA ARG A 220 12.34 5.37 -5.88
C ARG A 220 11.26 4.45 -5.30
N VAL A 221 11.61 3.17 -5.13
CA VAL A 221 10.70 2.13 -4.62
C VAL A 221 11.13 1.71 -3.21
N VAL A 222 10.19 1.67 -2.27
CA VAL A 222 10.40 1.19 -0.90
C VAL A 222 9.51 -0.01 -0.65
N THR A 223 10.08 -1.11 -0.13
CA THR A 223 9.30 -2.31 0.19
C THR A 223 9.67 -2.93 1.53
N THR A 224 8.70 -3.56 2.19
CA THR A 224 8.91 -4.28 3.45
C THR A 224 8.07 -5.57 3.50
N PRO A 225 8.56 -6.66 4.13
CA PRO A 225 7.88 -7.95 4.08
C PRO A 225 6.55 -8.03 4.82
N ALA A 226 6.37 -7.30 5.92
CA ALA A 226 5.14 -7.32 6.72
C ALA A 226 4.58 -8.76 6.96
N PHE A 227 3.29 -9.03 6.74
CA PHE A 227 2.71 -10.37 6.96
C PHE A 227 3.10 -11.45 5.94
N MET A 228 4.07 -11.20 5.06
CA MET A 228 4.77 -12.30 4.36
C MET A 228 5.52 -13.21 5.33
N TYR A 229 5.74 -12.72 6.55
CA TYR A 229 6.28 -13.41 7.71
C TYR A 229 5.18 -13.70 8.75
N GLU A 230 5.22 -14.87 9.37
CA GLU A 230 4.37 -15.21 10.53
C GLU A 230 4.89 -14.52 11.80
N GLY A 231 4.60 -13.22 11.91
CA GLY A 231 5.05 -12.34 12.98
C GLY A 231 3.94 -11.84 13.91
N LYS A 232 4.37 -11.18 14.98
CA LYS A 232 3.48 -10.46 15.90
C LYS A 232 3.08 -9.13 15.27
N PHE A 233 1.88 -8.64 15.61
CA PHE A 233 1.35 -7.38 15.07
C PHE A 233 2.29 -6.17 15.21
N HIS A 234 3.04 -6.06 16.31
CA HIS A 234 3.98 -4.95 16.49
C HIS A 234 5.20 -5.05 15.56
N GLU A 235 5.70 -6.26 15.29
CA GLU A 235 6.82 -6.47 14.36
C GLU A 235 6.42 -5.99 12.95
N ILE A 236 5.19 -6.31 12.54
CA ILE A 236 4.64 -5.85 11.26
C ILE A 236 4.45 -4.34 11.25
N HIS A 237 3.86 -3.79 12.31
CA HIS A 237 3.66 -2.36 12.44
C HIS A 237 4.99 -1.58 12.37
N ASP A 238 6.03 -2.06 13.04
CA ASP A 238 7.35 -1.44 13.07
C ASP A 238 8.04 -1.49 11.70
N GLY A 239 7.94 -2.62 10.99
CA GLY A 239 8.42 -2.75 9.60
C GLY A 239 7.73 -1.79 8.64
N VAL A 240 6.39 -1.71 8.70
CA VAL A 240 5.60 -0.77 7.89
C VAL A 240 5.95 0.68 8.24
N ALA A 241 6.12 1.01 9.52
CA ALA A 241 6.52 2.36 9.95
C ALA A 241 7.91 2.75 9.40
N LYS A 242 8.88 1.82 9.39
CA LYS A 242 10.20 2.04 8.75
C LYS A 242 10.06 2.29 7.25
N ALA A 243 9.21 1.53 6.56
CA ALA A 243 8.97 1.72 5.13
C ALA A 243 8.33 3.09 4.84
N ILE A 244 7.36 3.53 5.64
CA ILE A 244 6.77 4.87 5.51
C ILE A 244 7.80 5.98 5.75
N ALA A 245 8.65 5.84 6.77
CA ALA A 245 9.70 6.82 7.02
C ALA A 245 10.66 6.96 5.82
N ALA A 246 11.08 5.83 5.23
CA ALA A 246 11.91 5.84 4.03
C ALA A 246 11.18 6.37 2.79
N LEU A 247 9.89 6.06 2.63
CA LEU A 247 9.07 6.61 1.54
C LEU A 247 9.01 8.14 1.61
N LEU A 248 8.80 8.69 2.80
CA LEU A 248 8.74 10.15 3.03
C LEU A 248 10.12 10.81 2.87
N SER A 249 11.22 10.13 3.19
CA SER A 249 12.55 10.70 2.93
C SER A 249 12.82 10.85 1.44
N LEU A 250 12.34 9.93 0.60
CA LEU A 250 12.47 10.02 -0.85
C LEU A 250 11.71 11.23 -1.44
N ILE A 251 10.60 11.66 -0.84
CA ILE A 251 9.85 12.85 -1.33
C ILE A 251 10.72 14.11 -1.24
N ASN A 252 11.58 14.19 -0.22
CA ASN A 252 12.37 15.38 0.09
C ASN A 252 13.79 15.35 -0.49
N SER A 253 14.15 14.29 -1.22
CA SER A 253 15.47 14.05 -1.82
C SER A 253 15.52 14.34 -3.31
#